data_AF-A0A0N5A6U5-F1
#
_entry.id   AF-A0A0N5A6U5-F1
#
_cell.length_a   1.000
_cell.length_b   1.000
_cell.length_c   1.000
_cell.angle_alpha   90.00
_cell.angle_beta   90.00
_cell.angle_gamma   90.00
#
_symmetry.space_group_name_H-M   'P 1'
#
loop_
_entity.id
_entity.type
_entity.pdbx_description
1 polymer ?
#
loop_
_entity_poly.entity_id
_entity_poly.type
_entity_poly.pdbx_seq_one_letter_code
_entity_poly.pdbx_strand_id
1 'polypeptide(L)'
;MYKIILFILLLVNTSLCRVILSSECNGKKSTIDFQGTFTCNGQKHTPYRISLVIRSEAGLEVGTINNNIQPNTQGQYDVKSTFTGLSNFHLTITVEHKCNIQPYRSGIPYIFSIPIPDEYIYCNGESRKPYDFGNIELTKGAYRPRMSHGGPFGK
;
A
#
# COMPACT_ATOMS: atom_id res chain seq x y z
N MET A 1 29.15 -1.59 -39.70
CA MET A 1 28.58 -0.35 -39.13
C MET A 1 27.10 -0.46 -38.78
N TYR A 2 26.23 -1.08 -39.59
CA TYR A 2 24.78 -1.20 -39.29
C TYR A 2 24.44 -1.96 -37.99
N LYS A 3 25.24 -2.96 -37.60
CA LYS A 3 25.03 -3.74 -36.35
C LYS A 3 25.19 -2.92 -35.07
N ILE A 4 26.06 -1.90 -35.08
CA ILE A 4 26.29 -1.01 -33.93
C ILE A 4 25.13 -0.04 -33.78
N ILE A 5 24.59 0.47 -34.90
CA ILE A 5 23.42 1.35 -34.93
C ILE A 5 22.17 0.61 -34.42
N LEU A 6 21.99 -0.66 -34.80
CA LEU A 6 20.88 -1.49 -34.31
C LEU A 6 20.93 -1.74 -32.79
N PHE A 7 22.14 -1.93 -32.24
CA PHE A 7 22.35 -2.17 -30.82
C PHE A 7 22.08 -0.91 -29.98
N ILE A 8 22.45 0.27 -30.49
CA ILE A 8 22.12 1.56 -29.86
C ILE A 8 20.60 1.82 -29.87
N LEU A 9 19.91 1.52 -30.97
CA LEU A 9 18.44 1.64 -31.06
C LEU A 9 17.69 0.68 -30.10
N LEU A 10 18.25 -0.51 -29.84
CA LEU A 10 17.73 -1.46 -28.85
C LEU A 10 17.93 -0.97 -27.41
N LEU A 11 19.10 -0.39 -27.09
CA LEU A 11 19.40 0.15 -25.75
C LEU A 11 18.56 1.38 -25.40
N VAL A 12 18.25 2.23 -26.37
CA VAL A 12 17.36 3.39 -26.18
C VAL A 12 15.91 2.96 -25.93
N ASN A 13 15.46 1.85 -26.54
CA ASN A 13 14.12 1.29 -26.29
C ASN A 13 13.98 0.56 -24.95
N THR A 14 15.06 -0.04 -24.42
CA THR A 14 15.03 -0.71 -23.10
C THR A 14 15.11 0.25 -21.91
N SER A 15 15.51 1.50 -22.11
CA SER A 15 15.59 2.54 -21.07
C SER A 15 14.23 3.18 -20.74
N LEU A 16 13.22 2.95 -21.57
CA LEU A 16 11.84 3.36 -21.32
C LEU A 16 11.07 2.33 -20.49
N CYS A 17 11.74 1.61 -19.58
CA CYS A 17 11.08 1.08 -18.40
C CYS A 17 10.68 2.28 -17.54
N ARG A 18 9.67 3.02 -18.03
CA ARG A 18 9.06 4.14 -17.33
C ARG A 18 8.63 3.56 -15.99
N VAL A 19 9.35 3.94 -14.94
CA VAL A 19 8.75 4.01 -13.62
C VAL A 19 7.55 4.93 -13.84
N ILE A 20 6.36 4.35 -13.98
CA ILE A 20 5.11 5.10 -14.07
C ILE A 20 4.89 5.61 -12.65
N LEU A 21 5.69 6.61 -12.28
CA LEU A 21 5.48 7.37 -11.05
C LEU A 21 4.09 7.98 -11.18
N SER A 22 3.32 7.91 -10.11
CA SER A 22 2.01 8.53 -9.88
C SER A 22 1.94 10.06 -10.11
N SER A 23 2.97 10.65 -10.73
CA SER A 23 3.02 12.00 -11.29
C SER A 23 1.76 12.40 -12.07
N GLU A 24 1.09 11.44 -12.73
CA GLU A 24 -0.15 11.68 -13.48
C GLU A 24 -1.35 12.08 -12.61
N CYS A 25 -1.32 11.76 -11.31
CA CYS A 25 -2.39 12.05 -10.35
C CYS A 25 -2.28 13.45 -9.72
N ASN A 26 -1.19 14.20 -9.95
CA ASN A 26 -0.94 15.46 -9.28
C ASN A 26 -2.07 16.48 -9.50
N GLY A 27 -2.68 16.94 -8.40
CA GLY A 27 -3.79 17.89 -8.42
C GLY A 27 -5.11 17.33 -8.96
N LYS A 28 -5.17 16.04 -9.32
CA LYS A 28 -6.38 15.39 -9.84
C LYS A 28 -7.13 14.66 -8.75
N LYS A 29 -8.46 14.62 -8.88
CA LYS A 29 -9.30 13.72 -8.11
C LYS A 29 -8.89 12.29 -8.42
N SER A 30 -8.43 11.59 -7.40
CA SER A 30 -7.89 10.23 -7.47
C SER A 30 -8.70 9.31 -6.58
N THR A 31 -8.84 8.05 -6.98
CA THR A 31 -9.63 7.05 -6.26
C THR A 31 -8.83 5.77 -6.09
N ILE A 32 -9.03 5.13 -4.94
CA ILE A 32 -8.51 3.80 -4.63
C ILE A 32 -9.63 2.99 -3.99
N ASP A 33 -9.78 1.76 -4.47
CA ASP A 33 -10.63 0.75 -3.86
C ASP A 33 -9.72 -0.38 -3.38
N PHE A 34 -9.93 -0.90 -2.17
CA PHE A 34 -9.19 -2.05 -1.67
C PHE A 34 -10.05 -2.98 -0.84
N GLN A 35 -9.68 -4.26 -0.83
CA GLN A 35 -10.38 -5.29 -0.08
C GLN A 35 -9.44 -6.31 0.56
N GLY A 36 -9.92 -6.98 1.61
CA GLY A 36 -9.24 -8.11 2.23
C GLY A 36 -9.69 -8.39 3.66
N THR A 37 -9.00 -9.31 4.34
CA THR A 37 -9.29 -9.73 5.72
C THR A 37 -8.02 -9.90 6.54
N PHE A 38 -8.17 -9.90 7.86
CA PHE A 38 -7.10 -10.24 8.79
C PHE A 38 -7.48 -11.44 9.64
N THR A 39 -6.49 -12.29 9.92
CA THR A 39 -6.59 -13.36 10.90
C THR A 39 -5.54 -13.23 12.00
N CYS A 40 -5.85 -13.77 13.17
CA CYS A 40 -4.95 -13.94 14.29
C CYS A 40 -5.10 -15.38 14.79
N ASN A 41 -4.02 -16.16 14.77
CA ASN A 41 -4.02 -17.58 15.08
C ASN A 41 -5.08 -18.36 14.27
N GLY A 42 -5.24 -18.03 12.98
CA GLY A 42 -6.21 -18.67 12.09
C GLY A 42 -7.68 -18.25 12.31
N GLN A 43 -7.97 -17.41 13.31
CA GLN A 43 -9.31 -16.88 13.55
C GLN A 43 -9.45 -15.47 12.98
N LYS A 44 -10.65 -15.11 12.56
CA LYS A 44 -10.93 -13.76 12.06
C LYS A 44 -10.59 -12.71 13.12
N HIS A 45 -9.88 -11.66 12.72
CA HIS A 45 -9.42 -10.63 13.64
C HIS A 45 -9.68 -9.24 13.07
N THR A 46 -10.14 -8.34 13.93
CA THR A 46 -10.26 -6.91 13.63
C THR A 46 -9.07 -6.20 14.23
N PRO A 47 -8.15 -5.65 13.42
CA PRO A 47 -7.08 -4.79 13.90
C PRO A 47 -7.59 -3.64 14.77
N TYR A 48 -6.72 -3.14 15.65
CA TYR A 48 -7.03 -2.01 16.54
C TYR A 48 -7.30 -0.74 15.73
N ARG A 49 -6.53 -0.51 14.66
CA ARG A 49 -6.75 0.60 13.73
C ARG A 49 -6.26 0.22 12.33
N ILE A 50 -6.99 0.68 11.32
CA ILE A 50 -6.51 0.68 9.93
C ILE A 50 -6.62 2.10 9.39
N SER A 51 -5.56 2.54 8.70
CA SER A 51 -5.49 3.86 8.09
C SER A 51 -4.94 3.76 6.68
N LEU A 52 -5.48 4.55 5.77
CA LEU A 52 -4.96 4.73 4.42
C LEU A 52 -4.11 6.00 4.40
N VAL A 53 -2.81 5.84 4.19
CA VAL A 53 -1.83 6.92 4.29
C VAL A 53 -1.12 7.18 2.96
N ILE A 54 -0.75 8.44 2.75
CA ILE A 54 0.06 8.90 1.62
C ILE A 54 1.50 8.97 2.09
N ARG A 55 2.41 8.38 1.30
CA ARG A 55 3.85 8.44 1.53
C ARG A 55 4.57 9.12 0.38
N SER A 56 5.61 9.87 0.69
CA SER A 56 6.53 10.40 -0.32
C SER A 56 7.40 9.28 -0.93
N GLU A 57 8.15 9.58 -1.98
CA GLU A 57 9.19 8.69 -2.53
C GLU A 57 10.25 8.27 -1.49
N ALA A 58 10.45 9.11 -0.46
CA ALA A 58 11.33 8.82 0.67
C ALA A 58 10.63 8.04 1.79
N GLY A 59 9.36 7.68 1.61
CA GLY A 59 8.58 6.79 2.49
C GLY A 59 8.07 7.46 3.74
N LEU A 60 8.23 8.77 3.83
CA LEU A 60 7.69 9.57 4.92
C LEU A 60 6.19 9.68 4.74
N GLU A 61 5.44 9.48 5.82
CA GLU A 61 4.02 9.79 5.83
C GLU A 61 3.83 11.30 5.68
N VAL A 62 3.15 11.71 4.61
CA VAL A 62 2.90 13.12 4.27
C VAL A 62 1.40 13.47 4.35
N GLY A 63 0.54 12.49 4.57
CA GLY A 63 -0.89 12.70 4.75
C GLY A 63 -1.64 11.41 5.06
N THR A 64 -2.85 11.56 5.59
CA THR A 64 -3.79 10.46 5.82
C THR A 64 -5.07 10.73 5.02
N ILE A 65 -5.49 9.77 4.21
CA ILE A 65 -6.72 9.85 3.41
C ILE A 65 -7.91 9.42 4.28
N ASN A 66 -7.76 8.32 5.00
CA ASN A 66 -8.80 7.80 5.88
C ASN A 66 -8.13 7.21 7.13
N ASN A 67 -8.65 7.58 8.28
CA ASN A 67 -8.18 7.12 9.57
C ASN A 67 -9.29 6.31 10.24
N ASN A 68 -8.96 5.12 10.76
CA ASN A 68 -9.89 4.23 11.46
C ASN A 68 -10.94 3.55 10.58
N ILE A 69 -10.47 2.94 9.49
CA ILE A 69 -11.25 2.13 8.57
C ILE A 69 -11.79 0.89 9.30
N GLN A 70 -13.11 0.68 9.24
CA GLN A 70 -13.80 -0.44 9.88
C GLN A 70 -14.15 -1.52 8.85
N PRO A 71 -14.14 -2.80 9.23
CA PRO A 71 -14.64 -3.86 8.37
C PRO A 71 -16.17 -3.88 8.36
N ASN A 72 -16.75 -4.61 7.41
CA ASN A 72 -18.17 -4.92 7.38
C ASN A 72 -18.56 -5.96 8.46
N THR A 73 -19.84 -6.34 8.51
CA THR A 73 -20.37 -7.27 9.54
C THR A 73 -19.78 -8.67 9.46
N GLN A 74 -19.32 -9.08 8.28
CA GLN A 74 -18.58 -10.33 8.10
C GLN A 74 -17.15 -10.20 8.60
N GLY A 75 -16.62 -8.99 8.80
CA GLY A 75 -15.23 -8.68 9.18
C GLY A 75 -14.29 -8.54 7.96
N GLN A 76 -14.84 -8.31 6.77
CA GLN A 76 -14.10 -8.02 5.54
C GLN A 76 -13.97 -6.51 5.35
N TYR A 77 -12.81 -6.08 4.88
CA TYR A 77 -12.59 -4.73 4.42
C TYR A 77 -12.94 -4.67 2.94
N ASP A 78 -13.80 -3.73 2.58
CA ASP A 78 -14.16 -3.37 1.20
C ASP A 78 -14.37 -1.85 1.22
N VAL A 79 -13.36 -1.12 0.74
CA VAL A 79 -13.19 0.30 1.04
C VAL A 79 -12.89 1.05 -0.24
N LYS A 80 -13.71 2.06 -0.50
CA LYS A 80 -13.49 3.05 -1.56
C LYS A 80 -13.14 4.40 -0.95
N SER A 81 -12.02 4.97 -1.35
CA SER A 81 -11.55 6.28 -0.89
C SER A 81 -11.22 7.17 -2.08
N THR A 82 -11.51 8.46 -1.94
CA THR A 82 -11.22 9.47 -2.95
C THR A 82 -10.44 10.62 -2.31
N PHE A 83 -9.45 11.13 -3.02
CA PHE A 83 -8.54 12.16 -2.53
C PHE A 83 -8.00 12.99 -3.69
N THR A 84 -7.32 14.11 -3.39
CA THR A 84 -6.57 14.85 -4.41
C THR A 84 -5.14 14.30 -4.45
N GLY A 85 -4.73 13.80 -5.61
CA GLY A 85 -3.41 13.21 -5.78
C GLY A 85 -2.28 14.22 -5.62
N LEU A 86 -1.16 13.77 -5.04
CA LEU A 86 0.08 14.53 -4.98
C LEU A 86 0.98 14.15 -6.17
N SER A 87 2.11 14.83 -6.32
CA SER A 87 3.18 14.33 -7.20
C SER A 87 3.96 13.25 -6.46
N ASN A 88 4.37 12.20 -7.18
CA ASN A 88 5.37 11.25 -6.72
C ASN A 88 5.07 10.69 -5.31
N PHE A 89 3.93 10.04 -5.17
CA PHE A 89 3.47 9.47 -3.92
C PHE A 89 3.20 7.97 -4.04
N HIS A 90 3.17 7.32 -2.89
CA HIS A 90 2.71 5.95 -2.72
C HIS A 90 1.56 5.92 -1.72
N LEU A 91 0.66 4.95 -1.88
CA LEU A 91 -0.36 4.67 -0.89
C LEU A 91 0.02 3.46 -0.06
N THR A 92 -0.33 3.49 1.22
CA THR A 92 -0.16 2.34 2.09
C THR A 92 -1.35 2.21 3.03
N ILE A 93 -1.78 0.97 3.23
CA ILE A 93 -2.65 0.60 4.33
C ILE A 93 -1.75 0.38 5.57
N THR A 94 -1.84 1.28 6.54
CA THR A 94 -1.21 1.14 7.85
C THR A 94 -2.17 0.38 8.76
N VAL A 95 -1.69 -0.68 9.40
CA VAL A 95 -2.46 -1.55 10.27
C VAL A 95 -1.82 -1.58 11.64
N GLU A 96 -2.55 -1.12 12.65
CA GLU A 96 -2.21 -1.27 14.07
C GLU A 96 -2.99 -2.45 14.65
N HIS A 97 -2.32 -3.42 15.27
CA HIS A 97 -2.99 -4.60 15.84
C HIS A 97 -2.41 -5.04 17.18
N LYS A 98 -3.19 -5.83 17.91
CA LYS A 98 -2.81 -6.40 19.22
C LYS A 98 -2.80 -7.93 19.23
N CYS A 99 -2.90 -8.57 18.07
CA CYS A 99 -2.72 -10.02 17.94
C CYS A 99 -1.41 -10.47 18.61
N ASN A 100 -1.52 -11.44 19.53
CA ASN A 100 -0.41 -12.01 20.32
C ASN A 100 0.51 -10.96 20.98
N ILE A 101 -0.05 -9.81 21.36
CA ILE A 101 0.70 -8.79 22.10
C ILE A 101 1.16 -9.35 23.45
N GLN A 102 2.44 -9.22 23.72
CA GLN A 102 2.98 -9.68 25.00
C GLN A 102 2.48 -8.79 26.15
N PRO A 103 2.26 -9.33 27.36
CA PRO A 103 1.70 -8.58 28.48
C PRO A 103 2.47 -7.28 28.80
N TYR A 104 3.80 -7.32 28.71
CA TYR A 104 4.67 -6.16 28.95
C TYR A 104 4.59 -5.07 27.86
N ARG A 105 3.88 -5.33 26.76
CA ARG A 105 3.60 -4.39 25.66
C ARG A 105 2.13 -4.06 25.47
N SER A 106 1.24 -4.45 26.40
CA SER A 106 -0.22 -4.35 26.25
C SER A 106 -0.77 -2.98 25.78
N GLY A 107 -0.05 -1.88 26.07
CA GLY A 107 -0.39 -0.52 25.62
C GLY A 107 0.09 -0.12 24.21
N ILE A 108 0.99 -0.86 23.58
CA ILE A 108 1.68 -0.47 22.34
C ILE A 108 1.34 -1.47 21.21
N PRO A 109 0.44 -1.14 20.28
CA PRO A 109 0.09 -2.04 19.19
C PRO A 109 1.28 -2.29 18.27
N TYR A 110 1.30 -3.46 17.63
CA TYR A 110 2.20 -3.72 16.50
C TYR A 110 1.68 -2.95 15.28
N ILE A 111 2.60 -2.41 14.48
CA ILE A 111 2.29 -1.60 13.30
C ILE A 111 2.91 -2.24 12.09
N PHE A 112 2.13 -2.37 11.02
CA PHE A 112 2.67 -2.68 9.71
C PHE A 112 1.99 -1.96 8.57
N SER A 113 2.55 -2.15 7.38
CA SER A 113 2.25 -1.39 6.19
C SER A 113 2.10 -2.33 5.01
N ILE A 114 0.97 -2.24 4.33
CA ILE A 114 0.68 -2.96 3.09
C ILE A 114 0.75 -1.94 1.95
N PRO A 115 1.84 -1.89 1.17
CA PRO A 115 1.92 -0.99 0.03
C PRO A 115 0.82 -1.33 -0.97
N ILE A 116 0.15 -0.30 -1.49
CA ILE A 116 -0.82 -0.44 -2.57
C ILE A 116 -0.06 -0.23 -3.88
N PRO A 117 -0.09 -1.19 -4.82
CA PRO A 117 0.54 -1.02 -6.12
C PRO A 117 -0.09 0.13 -6.91
N ASP A 118 0.73 0.89 -7.62
CA ASP A 118 0.31 2.13 -8.31
C ASP A 118 -0.78 1.85 -9.37
N GLU A 119 -0.84 0.65 -9.95
CA GLU A 119 -1.87 0.27 -10.93
C GLU A 119 -3.29 0.19 -10.37
N TYR A 120 -3.46 0.26 -9.05
CA TYR A 120 -4.76 0.34 -8.38
C TYR A 120 -5.13 1.78 -7.97
N ILE A 121 -4.27 2.76 -8.26
CA ILE A 121 -4.52 4.17 -8.00
C ILE A 121 -5.05 4.83 -9.27
N TYR A 122 -6.30 5.29 -9.23
CA TYR A 122 -6.99 5.81 -10.41
C TYR A 122 -7.05 7.33 -10.40
N CYS A 123 -6.23 7.98 -11.22
CA CYS A 123 -6.07 9.44 -11.30
C CYS A 123 -7.25 10.20 -11.97
N ASN A 124 -8.32 9.50 -12.36
CA ASN A 124 -9.52 10.06 -13.00
C ASN A 124 -10.74 10.08 -12.05
N GLY A 125 -10.59 9.63 -10.81
CA GLY A 125 -11.66 9.57 -9.83
C GLY A 125 -12.62 8.38 -9.99
N GLU A 126 -12.32 7.46 -10.91
CA GLU A 126 -13.13 6.28 -11.19
C GLU A 126 -12.28 5.01 -11.12
N SER A 127 -12.45 4.25 -10.04
CA SER A 127 -11.82 2.95 -9.88
C SER A 127 -12.46 1.91 -10.79
N ARG A 128 -11.62 1.02 -11.34
CA ARG A 128 -12.03 -0.10 -12.22
C ARG A 128 -12.05 -1.44 -11.50
N LYS A 129 -11.09 -1.67 -10.59
CA LYS A 129 -10.99 -2.89 -9.79
C LYS A 129 -10.40 -2.58 -8.41
N PRO A 130 -10.85 -3.26 -7.35
CA PRO A 130 -10.25 -3.13 -6.03
C PRO A 130 -8.87 -3.81 -5.99
N TYR A 131 -7.95 -3.24 -5.21
CA TYR A 131 -6.75 -3.92 -4.77
C TYR A 131 -7.11 -4.95 -3.69
N ASP A 132 -6.98 -6.23 -4.02
CA ASP A 132 -7.20 -7.31 -3.06
C ASP A 132 -5.88 -7.69 -2.38
N PHE A 133 -5.74 -7.37 -1.10
CA PHE A 133 -4.57 -7.79 -0.31
C PHE A 133 -4.75 -9.19 0.30
N GLY A 134 -5.86 -9.87 0.01
CA GLY A 134 -6.17 -11.22 0.46
C GLY A 134 -6.42 -11.31 1.96
N ASN A 135 -6.05 -12.45 2.54
CA ASN A 135 -6.08 -12.66 3.98
C ASN A 135 -4.68 -12.54 4.59
N ILE A 136 -4.49 -11.62 5.53
CA ILE A 136 -3.21 -11.41 6.22
C ILE A 136 -3.28 -11.99 7.63
N GLU A 137 -2.39 -12.95 7.90
CA GLU A 137 -2.20 -13.53 9.24
C GLU A 137 -1.25 -12.65 10.08
N LEU A 138 -1.76 -12.17 11.21
CA LEU A 138 -1.11 -11.20 12.10
C LEU A 138 -0.22 -11.84 13.18
N THR A 139 -0.24 -13.17 13.29
CA THR A 139 0.54 -13.91 14.30
C THR A 139 2.04 -13.74 14.16
N LYS A 140 2.55 -13.68 12.92
CA LYS A 140 3.98 -13.55 12.67
C LYS A 140 4.35 -12.08 12.73
N GLY A 141 5.05 -11.65 13.78
CA GLY A 141 5.58 -10.28 13.97
C GLY A 141 6.64 -9.86 12.94
N ALA A 142 6.59 -10.36 11.71
CA ALA A 142 7.51 -10.09 10.61
C ALA A 142 7.38 -8.68 10.04
N TYR A 143 6.48 -7.87 10.58
CA TYR A 143 6.12 -6.62 9.97
C TYR A 143 6.72 -5.46 10.76
N ARG A 144 8.01 -5.21 10.50
CA ARG A 144 8.69 -4.01 10.96
C ARG A 144 8.24 -2.80 10.12
N PRO A 145 8.16 -1.59 10.70
CA PRO A 145 8.02 -0.36 9.91
C PRO A 145 9.20 -0.28 8.93
N ARG A 146 8.93 -0.19 7.63
CA ARG A 146 9.98 -0.08 6.62
C ARG A 146 10.61 1.31 6.67
N MET A 147 11.91 1.34 6.94
CA MET A 147 12.83 2.44 6.61
C MET A 147 13.42 2.29 5.19
N SER A 148 12.91 1.43 4.29
CA SER A 148 13.47 1.33 2.94
C SER A 148 12.47 0.94 1.85
N HIS A 149 12.63 1.57 0.69
CA HIS A 149 11.79 1.45 -0.51
C HIS A 149 12.02 0.17 -1.31
N GLY A 150 12.77 -0.79 -0.78
CA GLY A 150 13.05 -2.05 -1.45
C GLY A 150 12.19 -3.19 -0.91
N GLY A 151 11.31 -3.75 -1.75
CA GLY A 151 10.96 -5.18 -1.83
C GLY A 151 10.41 -5.93 -0.60
N PRO A 152 9.36 -6.77 -0.76
CA PRO A 152 8.68 -7.43 0.37
C PRO A 152 9.66 -8.38 1.07
N PHE A 153 9.55 -8.46 2.39
CA PHE A 153 10.30 -9.31 3.32
C PHE A 153 11.69 -8.84 3.74
N GLY A 154 11.87 -8.81 5.06
CA GLY A 154 13.18 -8.76 5.69
C GLY A 154 14.01 -10.01 5.39
N LYS A 155 15.32 -9.83 5.47
CA LYS A 155 16.20 -10.87 6.02
C LYS A 155 16.34 -10.61 7.51
#